data_AF-A0A9N7V8Q7-F1
#
_entry.id   AF-A0A9N7V8Q7-F1
#
_cell.length_a   1.000
_cell.length_b   1.000
_cell.length_c   1.000
_cell.angle_alpha   90.00
_cell.angle_beta   90.00
_cell.angle_gamma   90.00
#
_symmetry.space_group_name_H-M   'P 1'
#
loop_
_entity.id
_entity.type
_entity.pdbx_description
1 polymer ?
#
loop_
_entity_poly.entity_id
_entity_poly.type
_entity_poly.pdbx_seq_one_letter_code
_entity_poly.pdbx_strand_id
1 'polypeptide(L)'
;MEVMLCSLDGERCQECRSPVDPGLLKVLQLAQLSMEWLLHCQEVLSLNHHAVEERLEAERKEQEQLLAQQSQQEERVKALEEELVLKGKLVSDLQSKLLLCSHKCPICKKGFFTPQFLQSHMERRHPEDHESQLQSDREMKSQINNLKMEISSLRERNVQLQQNLDLKTAQEKRLESELDHFKAEEMARFERVQTDSARSQEQLLLKLEQQLKEQEKRLESELDHFKAEEMARFERVQTDSARSQEQLLLKLEQQLKEQEKRLESELDHFKAEEMARFERVQTDSARSQEQLLLKLEQQLKEQIVNIPSNTKEVEEPVVVSALAPEPKPSRVVLEEPVFAVNVEPIEELSVEELSDWSSASELEQIPSMMSKEVPGYWRCRGDLDLSLDEKMSARMMTEAPPEPQAPSGQAVQGKESKTPQPAPRAESTTKPKMAPPNSKAAPRTCKVM
;
A
#
# COMPACT_ATOMS: atom_id res chain seq x y z
N MET A 1 11.10 20.28 -5.40
CA MET A 1 12.45 20.90 -5.32
C MET A 1 13.42 19.74 -5.16
N GLU A 2 14.29 19.46 -6.15
CA GLU A 2 15.15 18.26 -6.07
C GLU A 2 16.19 18.42 -4.95
N VAL A 3 16.03 17.64 -3.89
CA VAL A 3 17.04 17.47 -2.86
C VAL A 3 17.97 16.37 -3.31
N MET A 4 19.13 16.77 -3.83
CA MET A 4 20.21 15.86 -4.23
C MET A 4 20.76 15.15 -2.99
N LEU A 5 20.32 13.91 -2.77
CA LEU A 5 20.82 13.04 -1.72
C LEU A 5 22.29 12.70 -1.98
N CYS A 6 23.12 12.80 -0.95
CA CYS A 6 24.53 12.46 -1.04
C CYS A 6 24.70 10.95 -0.87
N SER A 7 25.21 10.25 -1.89
CA SER A 7 25.76 8.90 -1.67
C SER A 7 26.98 9.03 -0.77
N LEU A 8 27.01 8.24 0.30
CA LEU A 8 28.08 8.20 1.30
C LEU A 8 28.98 6.97 1.09
N ASP A 9 28.81 6.28 -0.04
CA ASP A 9 29.45 5.00 -0.32
C ASP A 9 30.92 5.21 -0.68
N GLY A 10 31.81 4.71 0.18
CA GLY A 10 33.26 4.83 0.01
C GLY A 10 33.88 6.12 0.55
N GLU A 11 33.11 6.94 1.28
CA GLU A 11 33.63 8.09 2.02
C GLU A 11 34.77 7.71 2.98
N ARG A 12 35.80 8.55 3.03
CA ARG A 12 37.04 8.31 3.80
C ARG A 12 37.55 9.58 4.45
N CYS A 13 38.17 9.45 5.62
CA CYS A 13 38.81 10.57 6.30
C CYS A 13 39.92 11.19 5.42
N GLN A 14 39.94 12.52 5.27
CA GLN A 14 40.91 13.20 4.42
C GLN A 14 42.35 13.16 4.97
N GLU A 15 42.54 13.27 6.30
CA GLU A 15 43.87 13.14 6.94
C GLU A 15 44.46 11.72 6.82
N CYS A 16 43.70 10.68 7.17
CA CYS A 16 44.26 9.34 7.39
C CYS A 16 43.76 8.24 6.43
N ARG A 17 42.81 8.57 5.52
CA ARG A 17 42.20 7.65 4.53
C ARG A 17 41.50 6.41 5.11
N SER A 18 41.30 6.36 6.43
CA SER A 18 40.48 5.34 7.07
C SER A 18 39.05 5.40 6.51
N PRO A 19 38.33 4.26 6.45
CA PRO A 19 36.89 4.30 6.25
C PRO A 19 36.25 5.18 7.34
N VAL A 20 35.17 5.87 6.98
CA VAL A 20 34.33 6.57 7.96
C VAL A 20 33.68 5.56 8.90
N ASP A 21 33.44 5.96 10.16
CA ASP A 21 32.78 5.11 11.15
C ASP A 21 31.39 4.63 10.66
N PRO A 22 31.09 3.32 10.68
CA PRO A 22 29.80 2.78 10.28
C PRO A 22 28.62 3.28 11.12
N GLY A 23 28.84 3.69 12.39
CA GLY A 23 27.82 4.31 13.22
C GLY A 23 27.46 5.70 12.72
N LEU A 24 28.45 6.54 12.46
CA LEU A 24 28.29 7.88 11.90
C LEU A 24 27.61 7.85 10.52
N LEU A 25 27.98 6.91 9.65
CA LEU A 25 27.33 6.68 8.36
C LEU A 25 25.83 6.38 8.51
N LYS A 26 25.46 5.49 9.44
CA LYS A 26 24.05 5.17 9.73
C LYS A 26 23.27 6.37 10.28
N VAL A 27 23.89 7.20 11.12
CA VAL A 27 23.27 8.44 11.63
C VAL A 27 23.02 9.44 10.48
N LEU A 28 23.96 9.59 9.55
CA LEU A 28 23.80 10.41 8.35
C LEU A 28 22.70 9.88 7.41
N GLN A 29 22.66 8.58 7.16
CA GLN A 29 21.59 7.93 6.37
C GLN A 29 20.22 8.12 7.04
N LEU A 30 20.13 7.97 8.37
CA LEU A 30 18.89 8.22 9.12
C LEU A 30 18.45 9.68 9.04
N ALA A 31 19.40 10.63 9.05
CA ALA A 31 19.13 12.05 8.90
C ALA A 31 18.65 12.40 7.48
N GLN A 32 19.21 11.77 6.44
CA GLN A 32 18.73 11.87 5.05
C GLN A 32 17.28 11.36 4.94
N LEU A 33 17.00 10.14 5.43
CA LEU A 33 15.66 9.55 5.41
C LEU A 33 14.64 10.39 6.20
N SER A 34 15.07 10.98 7.33
CA SER A 34 14.24 11.89 8.12
C SER A 34 13.94 13.19 7.37
N MET A 35 14.89 13.70 6.59
CA MET A 35 14.70 14.90 5.76
C MET A 35 13.75 14.62 4.59
N GLU A 36 13.92 13.48 3.90
CA GLU A 36 13.00 13.00 2.87
C GLU A 36 11.57 12.88 3.40
N TRP A 37 11.40 12.27 4.57
CA TRP A 37 10.09 12.13 5.23
C TRP A 37 9.48 13.49 5.57
N LEU A 38 10.26 14.43 6.13
CA LEU A 38 9.78 15.78 6.43
C LEU A 38 9.38 16.58 5.18
N LEU A 39 10.11 16.41 4.07
CA LEU A 39 9.77 17.00 2.77
C LEU A 39 8.49 16.40 2.20
N HIS A 40 8.34 15.07 2.24
CA HIS A 40 7.10 14.40 1.84
C HIS A 40 5.90 14.89 2.68
N CYS A 41 6.06 14.99 4.01
CA CYS A 41 5.05 15.59 4.87
C CYS A 41 4.76 17.05 4.51
N GLN A 42 5.78 17.86 4.18
CA GLN A 42 5.58 19.24 3.73
C GLN A 42 4.78 19.31 2.42
N GLU A 43 5.09 18.47 1.43
CA GLU A 43 4.38 18.42 0.15
C GLU A 43 2.93 17.98 0.35
N VAL A 44 2.68 16.90 1.11
CA VAL A 44 1.33 16.41 1.42
C VAL A 44 0.52 17.45 2.20
N LEU A 45 1.10 18.12 3.20
CA LEU A 45 0.43 19.19 3.94
C LEU A 45 0.16 20.41 3.05
N SER A 46 1.07 20.76 2.15
CA SER A 46 0.90 21.89 1.21
C SER A 46 -0.21 21.61 0.21
N LEU A 47 -0.28 20.42 -0.37
CA LEU A 47 -1.35 20.01 -1.28
C LEU A 47 -2.71 20.00 -0.57
N ASN A 48 -2.77 19.45 0.65
CA ASN A 48 -3.99 19.48 1.46
C ASN A 48 -4.42 20.91 1.83
N HIS A 49 -3.48 21.81 2.12
CA HIS A 49 -3.76 23.23 2.39
C HIS A 49 -4.41 23.90 1.17
N HIS A 50 -3.78 23.80 0.00
CA HIS A 50 -4.32 24.37 -1.25
C HIS A 50 -5.71 23.80 -1.57
N ALA A 51 -5.90 22.48 -1.43
CA ALA A 51 -7.21 21.85 -1.65
C ALA A 51 -8.29 22.28 -0.64
N VAL A 52 -7.92 22.67 0.59
CA VAL A 52 -8.84 23.27 1.57
C VAL A 52 -9.17 24.72 1.18
N GLU A 53 -8.15 25.50 0.78
CA GLU A 53 -8.32 26.90 0.35
C GLU A 53 -9.19 27.02 -0.90
N GLU A 54 -8.97 26.18 -1.92
CA GLU A 54 -9.80 26.16 -3.14
C GLU A 54 -11.26 25.85 -2.83
N ARG A 55 -11.55 24.89 -1.93
CA ARG A 55 -12.92 24.63 -1.48
C ARG A 55 -13.52 25.82 -0.73
N LEU A 56 -12.77 26.42 0.20
CA LEU A 56 -13.24 27.59 0.96
C LEU A 56 -13.56 28.78 0.03
N GLU A 57 -12.76 28.95 -1.01
CA GLU A 57 -12.95 30.02 -2.01
C GLU A 57 -14.09 29.71 -3.00
N ALA A 58 -14.37 28.43 -3.28
CA ALA A 58 -15.58 28.02 -4.01
C ALA A 58 -16.86 28.27 -3.19
N GLU A 59 -16.88 27.83 -1.92
CA GLU A 59 -17.97 28.07 -0.97
C GLU A 59 -18.23 29.58 -0.76
N ARG A 60 -17.17 30.41 -0.68
CA ARG A 60 -17.28 31.87 -0.64
C ARG A 60 -18.04 32.41 -1.87
N LYS A 61 -17.67 31.97 -3.07
CA LYS A 61 -18.30 32.42 -4.32
C LYS A 61 -19.75 31.98 -4.41
N GLU A 62 -20.07 30.77 -3.97
CA GLU A 62 -21.46 30.31 -3.86
C GLU A 62 -22.25 31.16 -2.84
N GLN A 63 -21.68 31.43 -1.66
CA GLN A 63 -22.30 32.30 -0.66
C GLN A 63 -22.56 33.72 -1.20
N GLU A 64 -21.60 34.33 -1.89
CA GLU A 64 -21.74 35.64 -2.52
C GLU A 64 -22.83 35.63 -3.61
N GLN A 65 -22.89 34.57 -4.44
CA GLN A 65 -23.92 34.38 -5.45
C GLN A 65 -25.31 34.21 -4.83
N LEU A 66 -25.45 33.44 -3.76
CA LEU A 66 -26.71 33.25 -3.04
C LEU A 66 -27.18 34.54 -2.36
N LEU A 67 -26.28 35.32 -1.77
CA LEU A 67 -26.59 36.64 -1.21
C LEU A 67 -27.05 37.63 -2.28
N ALA A 68 -26.42 37.64 -3.46
CA ALA A 68 -26.85 38.45 -4.60
C ALA A 68 -28.23 38.04 -5.11
N GLN A 69 -28.52 36.73 -5.18
CA GLN A 69 -29.85 36.22 -5.53
C GLN A 69 -30.90 36.59 -4.49
N GLN A 70 -30.60 36.47 -3.19
CA GLN A 70 -31.50 36.88 -2.11
C GLN A 70 -31.83 38.37 -2.22
N SER A 71 -30.83 39.24 -2.35
CA SER A 71 -31.02 40.68 -2.52
C SER A 71 -31.92 41.01 -3.72
N GLN A 72 -31.71 40.34 -4.87
CA GLN A 72 -32.57 40.50 -6.05
C GLN A 72 -34.02 40.04 -5.80
N GLN A 73 -34.24 38.97 -5.03
CA GLN A 73 -35.60 38.52 -4.69
C GLN A 73 -36.28 39.50 -3.70
N GLU A 74 -35.55 40.05 -2.73
CA GLU A 74 -36.06 41.08 -1.82
C GLU A 74 -36.47 42.35 -2.56
N GLU A 75 -35.71 42.79 -3.56
CA GLU A 75 -36.08 43.90 -4.45
C GLU A 75 -37.35 43.59 -5.27
N ARG A 76 -37.47 42.38 -5.82
CA ARG A 76 -38.69 41.95 -6.53
C ARG A 76 -39.92 41.92 -5.63
N VAL A 77 -39.78 41.43 -4.40
CA VAL A 77 -40.89 41.42 -3.43
C VAL A 77 -41.34 42.85 -3.12
N LYS A 78 -40.41 43.77 -2.83
CA LYS A 78 -40.73 45.20 -2.60
C LYS A 78 -41.44 45.83 -3.80
N ALA A 79 -40.97 45.58 -5.02
CA ALA A 79 -41.62 46.08 -6.23
C ALA A 79 -43.06 45.54 -6.41
N LEU A 80 -43.28 44.25 -6.10
CA LEU A 80 -44.62 43.64 -6.13
C LEU A 80 -45.54 44.17 -5.02
N GLU A 81 -45.01 44.44 -3.82
CA GLU A 81 -45.75 45.10 -2.74
C GLU A 81 -46.19 46.52 -3.11
N GLU A 82 -45.30 47.31 -3.72
CA GLU A 82 -45.63 48.63 -4.26
C GLU A 82 -46.71 48.57 -5.35
N GLU A 83 -46.61 47.62 -6.29
CA GLU A 83 -47.66 47.37 -7.28
C GLU A 83 -49.01 47.00 -6.64
N LEU A 84 -49.01 46.15 -5.61
CA LEU A 84 -50.23 45.75 -4.90
C LEU A 84 -50.85 46.93 -4.15
N VAL A 85 -50.04 47.81 -3.53
CA VAL A 85 -50.51 49.05 -2.91
C VAL A 85 -51.12 50.00 -3.96
N LEU A 86 -50.50 50.14 -5.14
CA LEU A 86 -51.03 50.95 -6.23
C LEU A 86 -52.35 50.39 -6.79
N LYS A 87 -52.43 49.06 -6.99
CA LYS A 87 -53.65 48.35 -7.40
C LYS A 87 -54.76 48.49 -6.35
N GLY A 88 -54.43 48.40 -5.06
CA GLY A 88 -55.36 48.63 -3.96
C GLY A 88 -55.96 50.05 -3.98
N LYS A 89 -55.11 51.08 -4.11
CA LYS A 89 -55.55 52.48 -4.28
C LYS A 89 -56.46 52.64 -5.50
N LEU A 90 -56.10 52.08 -6.65
CA LEU A 90 -56.92 52.12 -7.87
C LEU A 90 -58.29 51.45 -7.66
N VAL A 91 -58.35 50.32 -6.95
CA VAL A 91 -59.61 49.64 -6.63
C VAL A 91 -60.48 50.50 -5.71
N SER A 92 -59.93 51.12 -4.66
CA SER A 92 -60.68 52.05 -3.80
C SER A 92 -61.16 53.31 -4.55
N ASP A 93 -60.35 53.85 -5.46
CA ASP A 93 -60.72 54.95 -6.36
C ASP A 93 -61.86 54.55 -7.30
N LEU A 94 -61.83 53.34 -7.87
CA LEU A 94 -62.89 52.85 -8.74
C LEU A 94 -64.18 52.55 -7.97
N GLN A 95 -64.09 51.98 -6.76
CA GLN A 95 -65.22 51.75 -5.87
C GLN A 95 -65.88 53.07 -5.44
N SER A 96 -65.09 54.08 -5.06
CA SER A 96 -65.63 55.40 -4.71
C SER A 96 -66.25 56.11 -5.92
N LYS A 97 -65.62 56.06 -7.11
CA LYS A 97 -66.19 56.58 -8.35
C LYS A 97 -67.51 55.88 -8.72
N LEU A 98 -67.61 54.56 -8.54
CA LEU A 98 -68.82 53.78 -8.76
C LEU A 98 -69.95 54.18 -7.80
N LEU A 99 -69.64 54.42 -6.52
CA LEU A 99 -70.59 54.96 -5.54
C LEU A 99 -70.99 56.42 -5.84
N LEU A 100 -70.14 57.17 -6.51
CA LEU A 100 -70.36 58.56 -6.93
C LEU A 100 -71.02 58.71 -8.32
N CYS A 101 -71.45 57.62 -8.98
CA CYS A 101 -72.07 57.62 -10.31
C CYS A 101 -73.46 58.30 -10.38
N SER A 102 -73.46 59.62 -10.20
CA SER A 102 -74.46 60.53 -10.74
C SER A 102 -73.98 60.99 -12.12
N HIS A 103 -74.54 60.44 -13.19
CA HIS A 103 -74.22 60.87 -14.56
C HIS A 103 -74.77 62.27 -14.79
N LYS A 104 -73.99 63.31 -14.50
CA LYS A 104 -74.41 64.72 -14.61
C LYS A 104 -74.19 65.25 -16.02
N CYS A 105 -75.18 65.97 -16.55
CA CYS A 105 -75.03 66.71 -17.80
C CYS A 105 -73.95 67.79 -17.63
N PRO A 106 -72.90 67.83 -18.47
CA PRO A 106 -71.82 68.82 -18.33
C PRO A 106 -72.33 70.26 -18.54
N ILE A 107 -73.41 70.44 -19.30
CA ILE A 107 -73.91 71.76 -19.72
C ILE A 107 -74.95 72.30 -18.73
N CYS A 108 -76.02 71.55 -18.43
CA CYS A 108 -77.08 72.00 -17.52
C CYS A 108 -77.04 71.36 -16.11
N LYS A 109 -76.01 70.58 -15.79
CA LYS A 109 -75.71 70.00 -14.46
C LYS A 109 -76.78 69.06 -13.85
N LYS A 110 -77.84 68.72 -14.59
CA LYS A 110 -78.83 67.70 -14.19
C LYS A 110 -78.18 66.33 -14.02
N GLY A 111 -78.39 65.69 -12.87
CA GLY A 111 -77.94 64.34 -12.58
C GLY A 111 -78.90 63.27 -13.09
N PHE A 112 -78.35 62.20 -13.66
CA PHE A 112 -79.07 61.02 -14.12
C PHE A 112 -78.49 59.77 -13.45
N PHE A 113 -79.36 58.81 -13.12
CA PHE A 113 -78.99 57.57 -12.42
C PHE A 113 -78.38 56.51 -13.36
N THR A 114 -78.46 56.70 -14.68
CA THR A 114 -78.03 55.73 -15.69
C THR A 114 -77.50 56.50 -16.89
N PRO A 115 -76.39 56.09 -17.53
CA PRO A 115 -75.75 56.86 -18.60
C PRO A 115 -76.66 57.02 -19.82
N GLN A 116 -77.54 56.06 -20.09
CA GLN A 116 -78.56 56.13 -21.14
C GLN A 116 -79.53 57.32 -20.97
N PHE A 117 -79.95 57.62 -19.72
CA PHE A 117 -80.82 58.77 -19.47
C PHE A 117 -80.08 60.10 -19.62
N LEU A 118 -78.77 60.14 -19.34
CA LEU A 118 -77.92 61.29 -19.67
C LEU A 118 -77.79 61.44 -21.18
N GLN A 119 -77.49 60.37 -21.92
CA GLN A 119 -77.36 60.39 -23.38
C GLN A 119 -78.63 60.92 -24.05
N SER A 120 -79.80 60.33 -23.75
CA SER A 120 -81.09 60.82 -24.26
C SER A 120 -81.51 62.17 -23.70
N HIS A 121 -80.83 62.71 -22.68
CA HIS A 121 -80.99 64.10 -22.28
C HIS A 121 -80.13 65.03 -23.15
N MET A 122 -78.88 64.66 -23.43
CA MET A 122 -77.97 65.41 -24.30
C MET A 122 -78.57 65.50 -25.72
N GLU A 123 -78.99 64.37 -26.31
CA GLU A 123 -79.66 64.29 -27.61
C GLU A 123 -80.85 65.25 -27.77
N ARG A 124 -81.63 65.48 -26.69
CA ARG A 124 -82.88 66.26 -26.75
C ARG A 124 -82.77 67.71 -26.23
N ARG A 125 -81.68 68.07 -25.54
CA ARG A 125 -81.53 69.39 -24.90
C ARG A 125 -80.23 70.10 -25.27
N HIS A 126 -79.25 69.37 -25.79
CA HIS A 126 -77.92 69.84 -26.15
C HIS A 126 -77.45 69.19 -27.47
N PRO A 127 -78.20 69.34 -28.58
CA PRO A 127 -77.95 68.59 -29.81
C PRO A 127 -76.60 68.91 -30.48
N GLU A 128 -76.19 70.18 -30.49
CA GLU A 128 -74.92 70.63 -31.10
C GLU A 128 -73.70 70.09 -30.32
N ASP A 129 -73.74 70.14 -28.99
CA ASP A 129 -72.70 69.58 -28.12
C ASP A 129 -72.66 68.05 -28.22
N HIS A 130 -73.82 67.39 -28.32
CA HIS A 130 -73.92 65.95 -28.49
C HIS A 130 -73.32 65.50 -29.83
N GLU A 131 -73.56 66.23 -30.93
CA GLU A 131 -72.95 65.93 -32.22
C GLU A 131 -71.42 66.14 -32.22
N SER A 132 -70.95 67.22 -31.57
CA SER A 132 -69.52 67.47 -31.37
C SER A 132 -68.85 66.37 -30.54
N GLN A 133 -69.52 65.90 -29.49
CA GLN A 133 -69.06 64.76 -28.69
C GLN A 133 -69.02 63.47 -29.52
N LEU A 134 -70.02 63.21 -30.38
CA LEU A 134 -70.01 62.05 -31.28
C LEU A 134 -68.87 62.10 -32.30
N GLN A 135 -68.44 63.28 -32.76
CA GLN A 135 -67.26 63.42 -33.62
C GLN A 135 -65.97 63.09 -32.85
N SER A 136 -65.76 63.67 -31.66
CA SER A 136 -64.63 63.34 -30.79
C SER A 136 -64.59 61.84 -30.42
N ASP A 137 -65.74 61.22 -30.20
CA ASP A 137 -65.88 59.79 -29.94
C ASP A 137 -65.45 58.92 -31.14
N ARG A 138 -65.74 59.36 -32.38
CA ARG A 138 -65.32 58.67 -33.61
C ARG A 138 -63.81 58.76 -33.79
N GLU A 139 -63.22 59.93 -33.53
CA GLU A 139 -61.77 60.13 -33.56
C GLU A 139 -61.08 59.26 -32.50
N MET A 140 -61.55 59.29 -31.25
CA MET A 140 -61.04 58.45 -30.18
C MET A 140 -61.16 56.95 -30.50
N LYS A 141 -62.29 56.50 -31.09
CA LYS A 141 -62.46 55.12 -31.55
C LYS A 141 -61.46 54.75 -32.65
N SER A 142 -61.12 55.67 -33.55
CA SER A 142 -60.08 55.45 -34.57
C SER A 142 -58.68 55.31 -33.95
N GLN A 143 -58.34 56.15 -32.96
CA GLN A 143 -57.07 56.07 -32.23
C GLN A 143 -56.97 54.76 -31.43
N ILE A 144 -58.05 54.37 -30.74
CA ILE A 144 -58.14 53.08 -30.03
C ILE A 144 -57.97 51.90 -30.99
N ASN A 145 -58.52 51.96 -32.20
CA ASN A 145 -58.35 50.91 -33.19
C ASN A 145 -56.92 50.85 -33.74
N ASN A 146 -56.26 51.99 -33.98
CA ASN A 146 -54.84 52.03 -34.35
C ASN A 146 -53.96 51.41 -33.25
N LEU A 147 -54.16 51.80 -31.99
CA LEU A 147 -53.44 51.22 -30.84
C LEU A 147 -53.72 49.72 -30.68
N LYS A 148 -54.94 49.24 -30.94
CA LYS A 148 -55.25 47.79 -30.95
C LYS A 148 -54.46 47.04 -32.02
N MET A 149 -54.34 47.61 -33.22
CA MET A 149 -53.54 47.00 -34.30
C MET A 149 -52.06 46.98 -33.94
N GLU A 150 -51.53 48.05 -33.35
CA GLU A 150 -50.16 48.12 -32.87
C GLU A 150 -49.89 47.12 -31.74
N ILE A 151 -50.76 47.03 -30.74
CA ILE A 151 -50.70 46.02 -29.66
C ILE A 151 -50.72 44.60 -30.24
N SER A 152 -51.54 44.35 -31.27
CA SER A 152 -51.62 43.04 -31.93
C SER A 152 -50.30 42.70 -32.65
N SER A 153 -49.73 43.66 -33.38
CA SER A 153 -48.44 43.53 -34.05
C SER A 153 -47.27 43.37 -33.07
N LEU A 154 -47.29 44.08 -31.93
CA LEU A 154 -46.30 43.94 -30.87
C LEU A 154 -46.38 42.58 -30.19
N ARG A 155 -47.59 42.06 -29.94
CA ARG A 155 -47.81 40.70 -29.42
C ARG A 155 -47.28 39.64 -30.37
N GLU A 156 -47.54 39.77 -31.66
CA GLU A 156 -47.01 38.83 -32.66
C GLU A 156 -45.48 38.82 -32.70
N ARG A 157 -44.82 40.00 -32.69
CA ARG A 157 -43.35 40.07 -32.58
C ARG A 157 -42.85 39.46 -31.27
N ASN A 158 -43.56 39.64 -30.15
CA ASN A 158 -43.17 39.06 -28.86
C ASN A 158 -43.21 37.53 -28.91
N VAL A 159 -44.25 36.94 -29.49
CA VAL A 159 -44.35 35.48 -29.71
C VAL A 159 -43.24 34.98 -30.63
N GLN A 160 -42.95 35.69 -31.72
CA GLN A 160 -41.83 35.35 -32.62
C GLN A 160 -40.47 35.42 -31.91
N LEU A 161 -40.24 36.43 -31.06
CA LEU A 161 -39.01 36.53 -30.27
C LEU A 161 -38.90 35.40 -29.23
N GLN A 162 -39.98 35.08 -28.53
CA GLN A 162 -40.01 33.96 -27.59
C GLN A 162 -39.67 32.64 -28.28
N GLN A 163 -40.29 32.34 -29.43
CA GLN A 163 -39.99 31.15 -30.22
C GLN A 163 -38.52 31.08 -30.66
N ASN A 164 -37.92 32.22 -31.02
CA ASN A 164 -36.49 32.27 -31.37
C ASN A 164 -35.58 32.05 -30.15
N LEU A 165 -35.95 32.57 -28.97
CA LEU A 165 -35.23 32.31 -27.72
C LEU A 165 -35.32 30.82 -27.34
N ASP A 166 -36.52 30.23 -27.37
CA ASP A 166 -36.74 28.81 -27.06
C ASP A 166 -35.90 27.90 -27.98
N LEU A 167 -35.84 28.22 -29.29
CA LEU A 167 -34.99 27.53 -30.26
C LEU A 167 -33.50 27.72 -29.97
N LYS A 168 -33.07 28.90 -29.51
CA LYS A 168 -31.67 29.18 -29.15
C LYS A 168 -31.25 28.44 -27.88
N THR A 169 -32.06 28.47 -26.83
CA THR A 169 -31.82 27.68 -25.61
C THR A 169 -31.84 26.18 -25.89
N ALA A 170 -32.69 25.70 -26.81
CA ALA A 170 -32.67 24.31 -27.26
C ALA A 170 -31.42 23.95 -28.08
N GLN A 171 -30.85 24.91 -28.83
CA GLN A 171 -29.58 24.75 -29.54
C GLN A 171 -28.40 24.71 -28.56
N GLU A 172 -28.37 25.62 -27.58
CA GLU A 172 -27.32 25.71 -26.55
C GLU A 172 -27.25 24.42 -25.72
N LYS A 173 -28.39 23.90 -25.25
CA LYS A 173 -28.46 22.62 -24.52
C LYS A 173 -27.96 21.41 -25.31
N ARG A 174 -28.06 21.44 -26.65
CA ARG A 174 -27.49 20.38 -27.51
C ARG A 174 -25.97 20.50 -27.57
N LEU A 175 -25.44 21.70 -27.77
CA LEU A 175 -23.99 21.95 -27.79
C LEU A 175 -23.35 21.65 -26.42
N GLU A 176 -24.04 21.96 -25.33
CA GLU A 176 -23.63 21.60 -23.97
C GLU A 176 -23.58 20.07 -23.78
N SER A 177 -24.64 19.35 -24.19
CA SER A 177 -24.66 17.88 -24.16
C SER A 177 -23.61 17.24 -25.08
N GLU A 178 -23.29 17.83 -26.23
CA GLU A 178 -22.25 17.37 -27.14
C GLU A 178 -20.85 17.60 -26.53
N LEU A 179 -20.64 18.75 -25.88
CA LEU A 179 -19.40 19.06 -25.17
C LEU A 179 -19.18 18.14 -23.96
N ASP A 180 -20.22 17.85 -23.19
CA ASP A 180 -20.13 16.94 -22.05
C ASP A 180 -19.93 15.49 -22.48
N HIS A 181 -20.55 15.07 -23.59
CA HIS A 181 -20.25 13.77 -24.20
C HIS A 181 -18.78 13.68 -24.64
N PHE A 182 -18.24 14.72 -25.28
CA PHE A 182 -16.84 14.79 -25.67
C PHE A 182 -15.88 14.74 -24.47
N LYS A 183 -16.15 15.52 -23.41
CA LYS A 183 -15.38 15.46 -22.15
C LYS A 183 -15.40 14.04 -21.56
N ALA A 184 -16.56 13.39 -21.51
CA ALA A 184 -16.69 12.03 -21.00
C ALA A 184 -15.94 11.01 -21.86
N GLU A 185 -15.94 11.16 -23.19
CA GLU A 185 -15.17 10.28 -24.07
C GLU A 185 -13.66 10.46 -23.87
N GLU A 186 -13.16 11.70 -23.78
CA GLU A 186 -11.74 11.98 -23.55
C GLU A 186 -11.28 11.54 -22.14
N MET A 187 -12.08 11.72 -21.09
CA MET A 187 -11.78 11.13 -19.77
C MET A 187 -11.70 9.60 -19.85
N ALA A 188 -12.67 8.94 -20.49
CA ALA A 188 -12.65 7.49 -20.65
C ALA A 188 -11.48 7.00 -21.55
N ARG A 189 -10.99 7.82 -22.48
CA ARG A 189 -9.77 7.54 -23.25
C ARG A 189 -8.52 7.66 -22.37
N PHE A 190 -8.43 8.70 -21.55
CA PHE A 190 -7.33 8.90 -20.61
C PHE A 190 -7.25 7.77 -19.57
N GLU A 191 -8.37 7.36 -18.98
CA GLU A 191 -8.45 6.22 -18.06
C GLU A 191 -7.98 4.91 -18.73
N ARG A 192 -8.38 4.65 -19.99
CA ARG A 192 -7.87 3.48 -20.74
C ARG A 192 -6.36 3.52 -20.91
N VAL A 193 -5.80 4.65 -21.34
CA VAL A 193 -4.34 4.81 -21.49
C VAL A 193 -3.62 4.65 -20.15
N GLN A 194 -4.16 5.19 -19.06
CA GLN A 194 -3.57 5.07 -17.73
C GLN A 194 -3.60 3.62 -17.23
N THR A 195 -4.73 2.91 -17.38
CA THR A 195 -4.86 1.50 -16.98
C THR A 195 -3.99 0.57 -17.82
N ASP A 196 -3.87 0.79 -19.13
CA ASP A 196 -2.98 0.01 -19.99
C ASP A 196 -1.49 0.31 -19.71
N SER A 197 -1.14 1.56 -19.38
CA SER A 197 0.20 1.93 -18.89
C SER A 197 0.52 1.22 -17.57
N ALA A 198 -0.40 1.22 -16.61
CA ALA A 198 -0.23 0.53 -15.33
C ALA A 198 -0.05 -0.99 -15.51
N ARG A 199 -0.89 -1.63 -16.34
CA ARG A 199 -0.72 -3.04 -16.73
C ARG A 199 0.63 -3.31 -17.39
N SER A 200 1.11 -2.41 -18.25
CA SER A 200 2.42 -2.56 -18.89
C SER A 200 3.57 -2.45 -17.88
N GLN A 201 3.45 -1.59 -16.88
CA GLN A 201 4.44 -1.48 -15.79
C GLN A 201 4.41 -2.74 -14.89
N GLU A 202 3.23 -3.22 -14.51
CA GLU A 202 3.04 -4.47 -13.76
C GLU A 202 3.67 -5.67 -14.50
N GLN A 203 3.44 -5.79 -15.81
CA GLN A 203 4.08 -6.84 -16.63
C GLN A 203 5.61 -6.73 -16.71
N LEU A 204 6.18 -5.53 -16.59
CA LEU A 204 7.64 -5.34 -16.52
C LEU A 204 8.17 -5.72 -15.13
N LEU A 205 7.48 -5.34 -14.05
CA LEU A 205 7.84 -5.73 -12.68
C LEU A 205 7.82 -7.26 -12.51
N LEU A 206 6.76 -7.93 -12.96
CA LEU A 206 6.66 -9.39 -12.92
C LEU A 206 7.79 -10.10 -13.69
N LYS A 207 8.23 -9.54 -14.83
CA LYS A 207 9.39 -10.05 -15.58
C LYS A 207 10.70 -9.86 -14.82
N LEU A 208 10.89 -8.71 -14.17
CA LEU A 208 12.06 -8.43 -13.35
C LEU A 208 12.11 -9.34 -12.12
N GLU A 209 10.99 -9.57 -11.43
CA GLU A 209 10.90 -10.55 -10.34
C GLU A 209 11.25 -11.97 -10.80
N GLN A 210 10.76 -12.39 -11.97
CA GLN A 210 11.08 -13.71 -12.53
C GLN A 210 12.58 -13.82 -12.87
N GLN A 211 13.19 -12.75 -13.39
CA GLN A 211 14.63 -12.70 -13.67
C GLN A 211 15.46 -12.73 -12.38
N LEU A 212 15.03 -12.03 -11.31
CA LEU A 212 15.69 -12.07 -10.01
C LEU A 212 15.64 -13.49 -9.41
N LYS A 213 14.48 -14.15 -9.40
CA LYS A 213 14.33 -15.52 -8.90
C LYS A 213 15.19 -16.55 -9.66
N GLU A 214 15.34 -16.36 -10.98
CA GLU A 214 16.24 -17.18 -11.80
C GLU A 214 17.72 -16.89 -11.51
N GLN A 215 18.10 -15.64 -11.21
CA GLN A 215 19.46 -15.29 -10.80
C GLN A 215 19.80 -15.80 -9.39
N GLU A 216 18.89 -15.66 -8.43
CA GLU A 216 19.03 -16.21 -7.07
C GLU A 216 19.28 -17.72 -7.13
N LYS A 217 18.46 -18.44 -7.89
CA LYS A 217 18.62 -19.89 -8.09
C LYS A 217 19.94 -20.27 -8.77
N ARG A 218 20.44 -19.45 -9.70
CA ARG A 218 21.76 -19.66 -10.32
C ARG A 218 22.88 -19.50 -9.31
N LEU A 219 22.88 -18.39 -8.55
CA LEU A 219 23.87 -18.13 -7.51
C LEU A 219 23.85 -19.19 -6.40
N GLU A 220 22.67 -19.70 -6.03
CA GLU A 220 22.53 -20.82 -5.10
C GLU A 220 23.16 -22.11 -5.67
N SER A 221 22.91 -22.43 -6.95
CA SER A 221 23.53 -23.58 -7.61
C SER A 221 25.04 -23.45 -7.81
N GLU A 222 25.55 -22.24 -8.07
CA GLU A 222 26.99 -21.94 -8.16
C GLU A 222 27.67 -22.06 -6.79
N LEU A 223 27.00 -21.60 -5.73
CA LEU A 223 27.46 -21.72 -4.35
C LEU A 223 27.51 -23.18 -3.91
N ASP A 224 26.50 -23.99 -4.22
CA ASP A 224 26.49 -25.41 -3.89
C ASP A 224 27.50 -26.22 -4.71
N HIS A 225 27.71 -25.85 -5.99
CA HIS A 225 28.79 -26.41 -6.79
C HIS A 225 30.16 -26.07 -6.21
N PHE A 226 30.38 -24.82 -5.78
CA PHE A 226 31.61 -24.39 -5.12
C PHE A 226 31.86 -25.15 -3.81
N LYS A 227 30.86 -25.27 -2.93
CA LYS A 227 30.95 -26.09 -1.69
C LYS A 227 31.32 -27.54 -2.00
N ALA A 228 30.69 -28.15 -3.02
CA ALA A 228 30.97 -29.53 -3.42
C ALA A 228 32.40 -29.68 -3.97
N GLU A 229 32.88 -28.73 -4.77
CA GLU A 229 34.28 -28.71 -5.21
C GLU A 229 35.25 -28.55 -4.05
N GLU A 230 34.96 -27.66 -3.10
CA GLU A 230 35.81 -27.41 -1.94
C GLU A 230 35.89 -28.63 -1.02
N MET A 231 34.76 -29.27 -0.70
CA MET A 231 34.74 -30.54 0.04
C MET A 231 35.55 -31.62 -0.69
N ALA A 232 35.35 -31.80 -2.00
CA ALA A 232 36.11 -32.78 -2.78
C ALA A 232 37.62 -32.45 -2.87
N ARG A 233 38.01 -31.16 -2.80
CA ARG A 233 39.42 -30.74 -2.67
C ARG A 233 39.97 -31.10 -1.29
N PHE A 234 39.21 -30.83 -0.23
CA PHE A 234 39.60 -31.15 1.15
C PHE A 234 39.77 -32.67 1.35
N GLU A 235 38.83 -33.48 0.89
CA GLU A 235 38.92 -34.95 0.90
C GLU A 235 40.17 -35.44 0.17
N ARG A 236 40.47 -34.91 -1.04
CA ARG A 236 41.70 -35.26 -1.77
C ARG A 236 42.95 -34.95 -0.95
N VAL A 237 43.08 -33.74 -0.41
CA VAL A 237 44.22 -33.36 0.45
C VAL A 237 44.34 -34.26 1.68
N GLN A 238 43.21 -34.65 2.30
CA GLN A 238 43.20 -35.56 3.44
C GLN A 238 43.66 -36.97 3.05
N THR A 239 43.19 -37.51 1.92
CA THR A 239 43.61 -38.82 1.41
C THR A 239 45.08 -38.86 0.98
N ASP A 240 45.58 -37.81 0.32
CA ASP A 240 47.00 -37.70 -0.06
C ASP A 240 47.90 -37.57 1.17
N SER A 241 47.47 -36.82 2.20
CA SER A 241 48.15 -36.72 3.49
C SER A 241 48.21 -38.08 4.20
N ALA A 242 47.08 -38.78 4.32
CA ALA A 242 47.02 -40.11 4.92
C ALA A 242 47.91 -41.12 4.19
N ARG A 243 47.88 -41.11 2.85
CA ARG A 243 48.75 -41.95 2.00
C ARG A 243 50.24 -41.61 2.17
N SER A 244 50.58 -40.34 2.34
CA SER A 244 51.95 -39.92 2.64
C SER A 244 52.40 -40.37 4.03
N GLN A 245 51.51 -40.37 5.03
CA GLN A 245 51.81 -40.89 6.37
C GLN A 245 52.00 -42.41 6.34
N GLU A 246 51.14 -43.15 5.63
CA GLU A 246 51.28 -44.59 5.43
C GLU A 246 52.62 -44.96 4.77
N GLN A 247 53.04 -44.22 3.72
CA GLN A 247 54.35 -44.41 3.09
C GLN A 247 55.53 -44.14 4.03
N LEU A 248 55.40 -43.21 4.98
CA LEU A 248 56.42 -42.96 6.00
C LEU A 248 56.46 -44.07 7.04
N LEU A 249 55.30 -44.57 7.48
CA LEU A 249 55.20 -45.72 8.40
C LEU A 249 55.82 -46.99 7.79
N LEU A 250 55.52 -47.31 6.52
CA LEU A 250 56.12 -48.46 5.82
C LEU A 250 57.64 -48.35 5.70
N LYS A 251 58.18 -47.15 5.44
CA LYS A 251 59.64 -46.92 5.43
C LYS A 251 60.25 -47.12 6.81
N LEU A 252 59.59 -46.64 7.87
CA LEU A 252 60.04 -46.81 9.25
C LEU A 252 60.04 -48.29 9.65
N GLU A 253 58.98 -49.03 9.30
CA GLU A 253 58.86 -50.47 9.52
C GLU A 253 59.96 -51.26 8.78
N GLN A 254 60.27 -50.88 7.54
CA GLN A 254 61.37 -51.47 6.78
C GLN A 254 62.73 -51.20 7.44
N GLN A 255 62.96 -49.99 7.95
CA GLN A 255 64.18 -49.66 8.70
C GLN A 255 64.29 -50.45 10.00
N LEU A 256 63.20 -50.62 10.76
CA LEU A 256 63.18 -51.43 11.97
C LEU A 256 63.48 -52.90 11.67
N LYS A 257 62.89 -53.48 10.62
CA LYS A 257 63.19 -54.85 10.16
C LYS A 257 64.63 -55.03 9.69
N GLU A 258 65.27 -53.99 9.15
CA GLU A 258 66.69 -54.05 8.80
C GLU A 258 67.59 -53.97 10.05
N GLN A 259 67.24 -53.15 11.04
CA GLN A 259 67.94 -53.10 12.33
C GLN A 259 67.79 -54.42 13.11
N GLU A 260 66.60 -55.01 13.12
CA GLU A 260 66.33 -56.32 13.73
C GLU A 260 67.24 -57.41 13.13
N LYS A 261 67.32 -57.51 11.79
CA LYS A 261 68.22 -58.44 11.11
C LYS A 261 69.70 -58.18 11.37
N ARG A 262 70.11 -56.91 11.52
CA ARG A 262 71.49 -56.56 11.88
C ARG A 262 71.81 -57.07 13.28
N LEU A 263 70.96 -56.76 14.27
CA LEU A 263 71.10 -57.23 15.65
C LEU A 263 71.07 -58.76 15.75
N GLU A 264 70.22 -59.43 14.97
CA GLU A 264 70.18 -60.90 14.87
C GLU A 264 71.52 -61.45 14.32
N SER A 265 72.08 -60.85 13.26
CA SER A 265 73.38 -61.24 12.71
C SER A 265 74.56 -60.95 13.64
N GLU A 266 74.53 -59.86 14.40
CA GLU A 266 75.52 -59.54 15.43
C GLU A 266 75.46 -60.53 16.59
N LEU A 267 74.24 -60.91 17.01
CA LEU A 267 74.01 -61.92 18.04
C LEU A 267 74.51 -63.31 17.58
N ASP A 268 74.27 -63.70 16.34
CA ASP A 268 74.76 -64.98 15.79
C ASP A 268 76.28 -64.98 15.57
N HIS A 269 76.87 -63.85 15.16
CA HIS A 269 78.33 -63.69 15.16
C HIS A 269 78.90 -63.84 16.56
N PHE A 270 78.30 -63.21 17.58
CA PHE A 270 78.73 -63.32 18.98
C PHE A 270 78.62 -64.76 19.50
N LYS A 271 77.52 -65.47 19.21
CA LYS A 271 77.37 -66.90 19.53
C LYS A 271 78.47 -67.73 18.85
N ALA A 272 78.74 -67.51 17.56
CA ALA A 272 79.75 -68.24 16.82
C ALA A 272 81.17 -67.97 17.36
N GLU A 273 81.47 -66.72 17.73
CA GLU A 273 82.75 -66.36 18.34
C GLU A 273 82.92 -67.01 19.72
N GLU A 274 81.89 -67.01 20.57
CA GLU A 274 81.90 -67.70 21.87
C GLU A 274 82.01 -69.22 21.70
N MET A 275 81.32 -69.85 20.74
CA MET A 275 81.53 -71.28 20.44
C MET A 275 82.97 -71.57 20.01
N ALA A 276 83.55 -70.75 19.12
CA ALA A 276 84.94 -70.90 18.71
C ALA A 276 85.94 -70.61 19.85
N ARG A 277 85.61 -69.72 20.80
CA ARG A 277 86.38 -69.52 22.04
C ARG A 277 86.29 -70.76 22.94
N PHE A 278 85.11 -71.32 23.11
CA PHE A 278 84.88 -72.54 23.88
C PHE A 278 85.63 -73.75 23.28
N GLU A 279 85.57 -73.96 21.96
CA GLU A 279 86.34 -75.00 21.27
C GLU A 279 87.86 -74.81 21.42
N ARG A 280 88.37 -73.56 21.35
CA ARG A 280 89.79 -73.28 21.64
C ARG A 280 90.17 -73.62 23.07
N VAL A 281 89.38 -73.20 24.07
CA VAL A 281 89.61 -73.56 25.47
C VAL A 281 89.54 -75.08 25.68
N GLN A 282 88.60 -75.77 25.01
CA GLN A 282 88.46 -77.23 25.10
C GLN A 282 89.63 -77.98 24.44
N THR A 283 90.10 -77.52 23.28
CA THR A 283 91.24 -78.12 22.57
C THR A 283 92.57 -77.85 23.28
N ASP A 284 92.77 -76.66 23.85
CA ASP A 284 93.95 -76.36 24.67
C ASP A 284 93.91 -77.09 26.03
N SER A 285 92.71 -77.28 26.62
CA SER A 285 92.51 -78.16 27.77
C SER A 285 92.86 -79.62 27.44
N ALA A 286 92.38 -80.14 26.30
CA ALA A 286 92.69 -81.49 25.83
C ALA A 286 94.20 -81.68 25.56
N ARG A 287 94.87 -80.71 24.92
CA ARG A 287 96.34 -80.69 24.77
C ARG A 287 97.07 -80.65 26.10
N SER A 288 96.58 -79.88 27.07
CA SER A 288 97.15 -79.85 28.42
C SER A 288 96.96 -81.20 29.14
N GLN A 289 95.83 -81.87 28.97
CA GLN A 289 95.60 -83.22 29.47
C GLN A 289 96.49 -84.25 28.77
N GLU A 290 96.69 -84.15 27.46
CA GLU A 290 97.61 -85.00 26.69
C GLU A 290 99.07 -84.80 27.13
N GLN A 291 99.50 -83.55 27.36
CA GLN A 291 100.82 -83.26 27.94
C GLN A 291 100.97 -83.78 29.38
N LEU A 292 99.90 -83.76 30.18
CA LEU A 292 99.90 -84.37 31.52
C LEU A 292 99.93 -85.90 31.45
N LEU A 293 99.23 -86.51 30.49
CA LEU A 293 99.28 -87.95 30.23
C LEU A 293 100.67 -88.39 29.75
N LEU A 294 101.31 -87.64 28.85
CA LEU A 294 102.69 -87.93 28.42
C LEU A 294 103.69 -87.79 29.58
N LYS A 295 103.51 -86.81 30.48
CA LYS A 295 104.30 -86.68 31.72
C LYS A 295 104.04 -87.85 32.67
N LEU A 296 102.79 -88.26 32.84
CA LEU A 296 102.42 -89.44 33.64
C LEU A 296 102.96 -90.74 33.03
N GLU A 297 102.98 -90.88 31.70
CA GLU A 297 103.60 -92.02 31.02
C GLU A 297 105.11 -92.03 31.16
N GLN A 298 105.78 -90.87 31.11
CA GLN A 298 107.21 -90.78 31.44
C GLN A 298 107.46 -91.20 32.89
N GLN A 299 106.70 -90.67 33.84
CA GLN A 299 106.79 -91.08 35.25
C GLN A 299 106.49 -92.58 35.45
N LEU A 300 105.53 -93.15 34.71
CA LEU A 300 105.18 -94.57 34.79
C LEU A 300 106.27 -95.45 34.17
N LYS A 301 106.90 -95.01 33.07
CA LYS A 301 108.04 -95.70 32.44
C LYS A 301 109.30 -95.63 33.31
N GLU A 302 109.49 -94.55 34.07
CA GLU A 302 110.60 -94.41 35.02
C GLU A 302 110.37 -95.18 36.34
N GLN A 303 109.12 -95.47 36.73
CA GLN A 303 108.78 -96.13 38.00
C GLN A 303 108.68 -97.67 37.96
N ILE A 304 108.83 -98.33 36.80
CA ILE A 304 108.76 -99.81 36.71
C ILE A 304 110.09 -100.51 37.11
N VAL A 305 111.15 -99.74 37.41
CA VAL A 305 112.36 -100.24 38.08
C VAL A 305 112.41 -99.73 39.52
N ASN A 306 112.10 -100.64 40.45
CA ASN A 306 112.19 -100.54 41.92
C ASN A 306 110.97 -99.95 42.68
N ILE A 307 110.40 -100.81 43.51
CA ILE A 307 109.39 -100.61 44.58
C ILE A 307 110.20 -100.41 45.90
N PRO A 308 109.92 -99.46 46.83
CA PRO A 308 108.75 -99.61 47.73
C PRO A 308 108.12 -98.36 48.43
N SER A 309 106.84 -98.54 48.79
CA SER A 309 106.16 -98.24 50.07
C SER A 309 106.20 -96.86 50.78
N ASN A 310 104.97 -96.42 51.11
CA ASN A 310 104.49 -95.86 52.40
C ASN A 310 104.47 -94.32 52.69
N THR A 311 103.23 -93.82 52.82
CA THR A 311 102.67 -92.98 53.92
C THR A 311 103.20 -91.57 54.29
N LYS A 312 102.22 -90.63 54.34
CA LYS A 312 101.84 -89.70 55.45
C LYS A 312 102.33 -88.23 55.51
N GLU A 313 101.32 -87.34 55.58
CA GLU A 313 101.09 -86.23 56.55
C GLU A 313 101.72 -84.82 56.39
N VAL A 314 101.11 -83.87 57.13
CA VAL A 314 101.45 -82.43 57.38
C VAL A 314 100.90 -81.44 56.30
N GLU A 315 99.79 -80.71 56.51
CA GLU A 315 99.55 -79.47 57.35
C GLU A 315 100.27 -78.22 56.77
N GLU A 316 99.79 -76.96 56.77
CA GLU A 316 98.60 -76.18 57.21
C GLU A 316 98.72 -74.76 56.52
N PRO A 317 98.04 -73.63 56.88
CA PRO A 317 96.71 -73.34 57.45
C PRO A 317 95.93 -72.13 56.80
N VAL A 318 94.76 -71.78 57.36
CA VAL A 318 94.25 -70.39 57.64
C VAL A 318 93.87 -69.40 56.48
N VAL A 319 92.84 -68.52 56.55
CA VAL A 319 91.55 -68.43 57.32
C VAL A 319 90.72 -67.20 56.83
N VAL A 320 89.38 -67.16 57.06
CA VAL A 320 88.49 -65.93 57.11
C VAL A 320 88.32 -65.12 55.80
N SER A 321 87.17 -64.53 55.41
CA SER A 321 85.76 -64.45 55.90
C SER A 321 84.87 -64.05 54.68
N ALA A 322 83.66 -64.58 54.46
CA ALA A 322 82.35 -64.29 55.08
C ALA A 322 81.50 -63.18 54.40
N LEU A 323 80.17 -63.37 54.47
CA LEU A 323 79.06 -62.41 54.22
C LEU A 323 78.69 -62.03 52.77
N ALA A 324 77.68 -62.74 52.24
CA ALA A 324 76.29 -62.28 52.00
C ALA A 324 75.99 -60.75 52.03
N PRO A 325 74.98 -60.22 51.27
CA PRO A 325 73.69 -60.92 51.06
C PRO A 325 72.98 -60.77 49.70
N GLU A 326 71.88 -61.53 49.54
CA GLU A 326 70.78 -61.20 48.62
C GLU A 326 70.05 -59.91 49.08
N PRO A 327 69.12 -59.36 48.28
CA PRO A 327 67.74 -59.84 48.42
C PRO A 327 66.99 -60.07 47.09
N LYS A 328 66.04 -61.01 47.13
CA LYS A 328 64.96 -61.17 46.13
C LYS A 328 63.73 -60.31 46.52
N PRO A 329 62.47 -60.56 46.08
CA PRO A 329 61.71 -59.54 45.36
C PRO A 329 60.42 -59.12 46.07
N SER A 330 59.69 -58.14 45.53
CA SER A 330 58.27 -57.99 45.84
C SER A 330 57.42 -57.50 44.66
N ARG A 331 56.26 -58.14 44.56
CA ARG A 331 55.11 -57.89 43.69
C ARG A 331 54.17 -56.89 44.40
N VAL A 332 53.07 -56.50 43.73
CA VAL A 332 51.74 -56.13 44.29
C VAL A 332 51.36 -54.63 44.23
N VAL A 333 50.47 -54.33 43.27
CA VAL A 333 49.23 -53.52 43.34
C VAL A 333 49.19 -52.02 42.98
N LEU A 334 48.14 -51.74 42.19
CA LEU A 334 47.47 -50.47 41.89
C LEU A 334 47.11 -49.63 43.12
N GLU A 335 47.20 -48.31 43.04
CA GLU A 335 46.07 -47.42 43.36
C GLU A 335 46.31 -45.99 42.81
N GLU A 336 45.32 -45.46 42.10
CA GLU A 336 44.96 -44.02 42.10
C GLU A 336 44.24 -43.70 43.44
N PRO A 337 43.90 -42.45 43.83
CA PRO A 337 43.88 -41.16 43.08
C PRO A 337 44.76 -40.09 43.80
N VAL A 338 44.61 -38.75 43.79
CA VAL A 338 43.54 -37.78 43.45
C VAL A 338 44.17 -36.46 43.00
N PHE A 339 43.65 -35.80 41.94
CA PHE A 339 43.20 -34.39 41.98
C PHE A 339 42.39 -34.02 40.73
N ALA A 340 41.10 -33.77 40.94
CA ALA A 340 40.15 -33.33 39.92
C ALA A 340 39.96 -31.80 39.96
N VAL A 341 39.50 -31.23 38.84
CA VAL A 341 38.48 -30.18 38.85
C VAL A 341 37.48 -30.51 37.73
N ASN A 342 36.22 -30.71 38.11
CA ASN A 342 35.11 -30.95 37.18
C ASN A 342 34.64 -29.64 36.53
N VAL A 343 34.20 -29.71 35.28
CA VAL A 343 32.84 -29.29 34.89
C VAL A 343 32.33 -30.29 33.86
N GLU A 344 31.12 -30.80 34.06
CA GLU A 344 30.41 -31.72 33.14
C GLU A 344 28.92 -31.26 33.04
N PRO A 345 28.04 -31.90 32.25
CA PRO A 345 27.31 -31.22 31.18
C PRO A 345 25.86 -30.90 31.53
N ILE A 346 25.16 -30.15 30.66
CA ILE A 346 23.70 -29.98 30.72
C ILE A 346 23.08 -30.26 29.34
N GLU A 347 21.91 -30.89 29.39
CA GLU A 347 21.19 -31.56 28.32
C GLU A 347 20.43 -30.60 27.39
N GLU A 348 20.10 -31.08 26.18
CA GLU A 348 19.06 -30.50 25.32
C GLU A 348 17.67 -30.78 25.90
N LEU A 349 16.80 -29.76 26.09
CA LEU A 349 15.35 -29.95 26.01
C LEU A 349 14.60 -28.69 25.55
N SER A 350 13.83 -28.89 24.47
CA SER A 350 12.55 -28.25 24.09
C SER A 350 12.25 -26.77 24.41
N VAL A 351 11.93 -26.01 23.36
CA VAL A 351 11.23 -24.73 23.42
C VAL A 351 9.80 -24.91 22.92
N GLU A 352 8.81 -25.06 23.81
CA GLU A 352 7.39 -24.72 23.60
C GLU A 352 6.71 -24.46 24.97
N GLU A 353 5.60 -23.72 24.95
CA GLU A 353 4.67 -23.44 26.08
C GLU A 353 5.21 -22.67 27.31
N LEU A 354 5.00 -21.35 27.32
CA LEU A 354 4.03 -20.76 28.28
C LEU A 354 3.56 -19.37 27.82
N SER A 355 2.28 -19.29 27.43
CA SER A 355 1.56 -18.03 27.22
C SER A 355 1.14 -17.40 28.55
N ASP A 356 0.58 -16.18 28.46
CA ASP A 356 -0.31 -15.55 29.45
C ASP A 356 0.29 -15.15 30.81
N TRP A 357 0.78 -13.91 30.86
CA TRP A 357 0.39 -13.02 31.96
C TRP A 357 -0.03 -11.64 31.44
N SER A 358 -1.34 -11.46 31.30
CA SER A 358 -1.97 -10.16 31.07
C SER A 358 -2.99 -9.91 32.19
N SER A 359 -3.09 -8.67 32.67
CA SER A 359 -3.85 -8.21 33.86
C SER A 359 -3.15 -8.48 35.22
N ALA A 360 -3.26 -7.65 36.25
CA ALA A 360 -4.10 -6.45 36.43
C ALA A 360 -3.42 -5.37 37.29
N SER A 361 -3.80 -4.11 37.02
CA SER A 361 -4.16 -3.00 37.93
C SER A 361 -3.39 -2.62 39.21
N GLU A 362 -3.57 -1.34 39.57
CA GLU A 362 -3.33 -0.69 40.87
C GLU A 362 -1.90 -0.25 41.23
N LEU A 363 -1.56 0.96 40.78
CA LEU A 363 -0.82 1.92 41.61
C LEU A 363 -1.29 3.35 41.29
N GLU A 364 -2.37 3.79 41.95
CA GLU A 364 -2.77 5.20 41.96
C GLU A 364 -1.89 6.03 42.92
N GLN A 365 -1.98 7.36 42.75
CA GLN A 365 -1.55 8.44 43.67
C GLN A 365 -0.08 8.89 43.61
N ILE A 366 0.21 9.70 42.59
CA ILE A 366 0.98 10.94 42.78
C ILE A 366 0.14 12.12 42.26
N PRO A 367 -0.09 13.20 43.04
CA PRO A 367 -0.98 14.29 42.61
C PRO A 367 -0.40 15.24 41.56
N SER A 368 -1.24 15.57 40.58
CA SER A 368 -1.37 16.84 39.84
C SER A 368 -0.31 17.94 40.07
N MET A 369 0.46 18.26 39.02
CA MET A 369 0.61 19.62 38.47
C MET A 369 1.07 19.54 37.01
N MET A 370 0.23 19.95 36.05
CA MET A 370 0.56 20.49 34.69
C MET A 370 -0.68 20.41 33.79
N SER A 371 -1.67 21.27 34.03
CA SER A 371 -2.64 21.61 33.00
C SER A 371 -1.90 22.42 31.93
N LYS A 372 -1.58 21.78 30.79
CA LYS A 372 -1.20 22.46 29.56
C LYS A 372 -2.17 22.07 28.46
N GLU A 373 -2.61 23.07 27.73
CA GLU A 373 -3.81 23.02 26.92
C GLU A 373 -3.64 22.11 25.71
N VAL A 374 -4.64 21.27 25.45
CA VAL A 374 -4.74 20.52 24.18
C VAL A 374 -5.11 21.52 23.08
N PRO A 375 -4.34 21.65 21.99
CA PRO A 375 -4.69 22.57 20.90
C PRO A 375 -6.08 22.28 20.32
N GLY A 376 -6.88 23.33 20.15
CA GLY A 376 -8.32 23.24 19.86
C GLY A 376 -8.74 22.50 18.59
N TYR A 377 -7.79 22.18 17.71
CA TYR A 377 -8.01 21.43 16.47
C TYR A 377 -8.66 20.05 16.69
N TRP A 378 -8.40 19.39 17.82
CA TRP A 378 -8.90 18.05 18.10
C TRP A 378 -10.35 17.98 18.64
N ARG A 379 -10.99 19.12 18.95
CA ARG A 379 -12.36 19.11 19.52
C ARG A 379 -13.44 18.90 18.45
N CYS A 380 -13.20 19.35 17.21
CA CYS A 380 -14.25 19.46 16.20
C CYS A 380 -14.73 18.14 15.57
N ARG A 381 -14.22 16.96 15.97
CA ARG A 381 -14.64 15.68 15.38
C ARG A 381 -15.86 15.03 16.05
N GLY A 382 -16.18 15.36 17.30
CA GLY A 382 -17.36 14.83 17.99
C GLY A 382 -18.63 15.67 17.78
N ASP A 383 -18.46 16.99 17.68
CA ASP A 383 -19.59 17.93 17.65
C ASP A 383 -20.26 18.05 16.26
N LEU A 384 -19.59 17.65 15.18
CA LEU A 384 -20.18 17.66 13.84
C LEU A 384 -21.16 16.51 13.58
N ASP A 385 -20.83 15.28 14.01
CA ASP A 385 -21.68 14.11 13.79
C ASP A 385 -23.01 14.23 14.56
N LEU A 386 -22.94 14.67 15.84
CA LEU A 386 -24.14 14.96 16.63
C LEU A 386 -24.99 16.09 16.05
N SER A 387 -24.37 17.11 15.45
CA SER A 387 -25.11 18.20 14.79
C SER A 387 -25.81 17.77 13.50
N LEU A 388 -25.28 16.77 12.78
CA LEU A 388 -25.94 16.23 11.59
C LEU A 388 -27.16 15.40 11.95
N ASP A 389 -27.06 14.50 12.92
CA ASP A 389 -28.17 13.64 13.36
C ASP A 389 -29.32 14.45 14.00
N GLU A 390 -28.99 15.46 14.81
CA GLU A 390 -30.00 16.35 15.40
C GLU A 390 -30.72 17.20 14.34
N LYS A 391 -30.01 17.66 13.30
CA LYS A 391 -30.61 18.37 12.16
C LYS A 391 -31.43 17.46 11.24
N MET A 392 -31.02 16.20 11.02
CA MET A 392 -31.82 15.26 10.24
C MET A 392 -33.09 14.83 11.00
N SER A 393 -33.01 14.62 12.31
CA SER A 393 -34.20 14.35 13.14
C SER A 393 -35.17 15.54 13.20
N ALA A 394 -34.66 16.78 13.32
CA ALA A 394 -35.50 17.98 13.29
C ALA A 394 -36.26 18.13 11.96
N ARG A 395 -35.62 17.81 10.84
CA ARG A 395 -36.21 17.92 9.50
C ARG A 395 -37.31 16.88 9.23
N MET A 396 -37.17 15.67 9.79
CA MET A 396 -38.18 14.60 9.70
C MET A 396 -39.45 14.88 10.54
N MET A 397 -39.40 15.81 11.50
CA MET A 397 -40.52 16.09 12.42
C MET A 397 -41.33 17.35 12.06
N THR A 398 -40.94 18.11 11.04
CA THR A 398 -41.61 19.39 10.66
C THR A 398 -42.44 19.34 9.37
N GLU A 399 -42.41 18.25 8.60
CA GLU A 399 -43.25 18.10 7.40
C GLU A 399 -44.51 17.27 7.69
N ALA A 400 -45.53 17.94 8.24
CA ALA A 400 -46.90 17.42 8.20
C ALA A 400 -47.44 17.52 6.75
N PRO A 401 -48.03 16.45 6.18
CA PRO A 401 -48.55 16.49 4.82
C PRO A 401 -49.77 17.43 4.73
N PRO A 402 -49.90 18.24 3.67
CA PRO A 402 -51.03 19.14 3.50
C PRO A 402 -52.34 18.36 3.30
N GLU A 403 -53.39 18.74 4.04
CA GLU A 403 -54.73 18.18 3.84
C GLU A 403 -55.25 18.45 2.42
N PRO A 404 -55.96 17.47 1.80
CA PRO A 404 -56.52 17.65 0.46
C PRO A 404 -57.71 18.60 0.48
N GLN A 405 -57.51 19.85 0.05
CA GLN A 405 -58.62 20.77 -0.16
C GLN A 405 -59.52 20.30 -1.30
N ALA A 406 -60.81 20.14 -1.00
CA ALA A 406 -61.80 19.64 -1.94
C ALA A 406 -62.07 20.64 -3.09
N PRO A 407 -62.14 20.20 -4.36
CA PRO A 407 -62.52 21.07 -5.46
C PRO A 407 -64.03 21.34 -5.44
N SER A 408 -64.39 22.61 -5.25
CA SER A 408 -65.74 23.11 -5.54
C SER A 408 -66.00 23.10 -7.04
N GLY A 409 -66.54 21.97 -7.54
CA GLY A 409 -66.88 21.79 -8.96
C GLY A 409 -68.37 22.05 -9.21
N GLN A 410 -68.70 23.15 -9.91
CA GLN A 410 -70.04 23.34 -10.46
C GLN A 410 -70.34 22.30 -11.55
N ALA A 411 -71.56 21.77 -11.54
CA ALA A 411 -72.00 20.78 -12.52
C ALA A 411 -72.23 21.40 -13.91
N VAL A 412 -71.61 20.81 -14.93
CA VAL A 412 -72.02 20.97 -16.35
C VAL A 412 -72.09 19.57 -16.98
N GLN A 413 -73.22 19.29 -17.62
CA GLN A 413 -73.52 18.02 -18.29
C GLN A 413 -72.65 17.82 -19.54
N GLY A 414 -72.22 16.59 -19.86
CA GLY A 414 -71.40 16.41 -21.07
C GLY A 414 -70.95 15.01 -21.49
N LYS A 415 -71.90 14.09 -21.71
CA LYS A 415 -71.79 12.90 -22.61
C LYS A 415 -70.86 11.75 -22.23
N GLU A 416 -71.47 10.57 -22.26
CA GLU A 416 -70.84 9.25 -22.21
C GLU A 416 -69.89 9.01 -23.39
N SER A 417 -68.81 8.26 -23.17
CA SER A 417 -68.12 7.49 -24.21
C SER A 417 -67.44 6.28 -23.61
N LYS A 418 -67.38 5.20 -24.39
CA LYS A 418 -67.32 3.81 -23.92
C LYS A 418 -65.89 3.25 -24.01
N THR A 419 -65.50 2.44 -23.03
CA THR A 419 -64.22 1.70 -22.99
C THR A 419 -64.02 0.83 -24.24
N PRO A 420 -62.76 0.58 -24.65
CA PRO A 420 -62.32 -0.81 -24.68
C PRO A 420 -60.86 -1.06 -24.23
N GLN A 421 -60.62 -2.30 -23.82
CA GLN A 421 -59.34 -2.99 -23.61
C GLN A 421 -59.50 -4.41 -24.21
N PRO A 422 -58.44 -5.23 -24.42
CA PRO A 422 -57.10 -4.96 -24.98
C PRO A 422 -56.85 -5.78 -26.28
N ALA A 423 -55.61 -5.81 -26.78
CA ALA A 423 -55.16 -6.51 -28.00
C ALA A 423 -55.15 -8.07 -27.89
N PRO A 424 -54.96 -8.85 -28.98
CA PRO A 424 -53.58 -9.21 -29.41
C PRO A 424 -53.33 -9.54 -30.91
N ARG A 425 -52.03 -9.63 -31.30
CA ARG A 425 -51.43 -10.29 -32.51
C ARG A 425 -51.89 -9.78 -33.91
N ALA A 426 -51.04 -9.65 -34.93
CA ALA A 426 -49.91 -10.48 -35.37
C ALA A 426 -48.94 -9.72 -36.29
N GLU A 427 -47.81 -10.35 -36.62
CA GLU A 427 -46.77 -9.82 -37.53
C GLU A 427 -47.17 -9.95 -39.02
N SER A 428 -46.77 -8.98 -39.85
CA SER A 428 -46.11 -9.22 -41.16
C SER A 428 -45.79 -7.92 -41.91
N THR A 429 -44.60 -7.91 -42.53
CA THR A 429 -44.29 -7.47 -43.91
C THR A 429 -45.26 -6.45 -44.57
N THR A 430 -44.86 -5.32 -45.18
CA THR A 430 -43.84 -5.20 -46.25
C THR A 430 -43.60 -3.71 -46.59
N LYS A 431 -42.36 -3.30 -46.92
CA LYS A 431 -42.02 -2.09 -47.74
C LYS A 431 -42.07 -2.48 -49.25
N PRO A 432 -42.00 -1.59 -50.28
CA PRO A 432 -41.81 -0.11 -50.29
C PRO A 432 -42.62 0.66 -51.39
N LYS A 433 -42.27 1.95 -51.61
CA LYS A 433 -41.90 2.57 -52.93
C LYS A 433 -42.92 3.46 -53.69
N MET A 434 -42.59 4.77 -53.78
CA MET A 434 -42.75 5.72 -54.94
C MET A 434 -44.17 6.05 -55.47
N ALA A 435 -44.48 7.16 -56.17
CA ALA A 435 -43.83 8.44 -56.51
C ALA A 435 -44.93 9.42 -57.05
N PRO A 436 -44.69 10.74 -57.25
CA PRO A 436 -45.72 11.73 -57.64
C PRO A 436 -45.94 11.81 -59.18
N PRO A 437 -47.04 12.45 -59.65
CA PRO A 437 -46.98 13.81 -60.26
C PRO A 437 -48.21 14.70 -59.90
N ASN A 438 -48.12 16.04 -59.74
CA ASN A 438 -47.84 17.14 -60.68
C ASN A 438 -48.96 17.46 -61.72
N SER A 439 -49.71 18.55 -61.48
CA SER A 439 -50.25 19.52 -62.49
C SER A 439 -51.09 20.58 -61.75
N LYS A 440 -50.79 21.89 -61.80
CA LYS A 440 -51.02 22.87 -62.89
C LYS A 440 -52.50 23.08 -63.29
N ALA A 441 -53.14 24.13 -62.77
CA ALA A 441 -53.93 25.10 -63.58
C ALA A 441 -54.41 26.33 -62.77
N ALA A 442 -53.81 27.49 -63.09
CA ALA A 442 -54.33 28.83 -63.38
C ALA A 442 -55.76 29.33 -62.94
N PRO A 443 -55.99 30.67 -62.89
CA PRO A 443 -57.05 31.32 -62.08
C PRO A 443 -58.20 31.94 -62.89
N ARG A 444 -58.98 32.85 -62.24
CA ARG A 444 -60.09 33.75 -62.69
C ARG A 444 -61.46 33.33 -62.09
N THR A 445 -62.42 34.19 -61.74
CA THR A 445 -62.56 35.67 -61.85
C THR A 445 -63.62 36.21 -60.86
N CYS A 446 -63.70 37.54 -60.70
CA CYS A 446 -64.68 38.26 -59.88
C CYS A 446 -66.15 38.14 -60.33
N LYS A 447 -67.07 38.16 -59.35
CA LYS A 447 -68.41 38.83 -59.34
C LYS A 447 -68.85 38.88 -57.87
N VAL A 448 -68.97 40.04 -57.23
CA VAL A 448 -70.11 40.99 -57.31
C VAL A 448 -71.45 40.30 -57.06
N MET A 449 -71.82 40.21 -55.78
CA MET A 449 -73.04 40.81 -55.22
C MET A 449 -72.83 41.14 -53.74
#